data_AF-A0A3P9I4Q3-F1
#
_entry.id   AF-A0A3P9I4Q3-F1
#
_cell.length_a   1.000
_cell.length_b   1.000
_cell.length_c   1.000
_cell.angle_alpha   90.00
_cell.angle_beta   90.00
_cell.angle_gamma   90.00
#
_symmetry.space_group_name_H-M   'P 1'
#
loop_
_entity.id
_entity.type
_entity.pdbx_description
1 polymer ?
#
loop_
_entity_poly.entity_id
_entity_poly.type
_entity_poly.pdbx_seq_one_letter_code
_entity_poly.pdbx_strand_id
1 'polypeptide(L)'
;MSLNPDVGSSDLVESSQISGPAGLQTLLDLLIGVYQEFHSSPFSRENYVSGFLQWAEPLVRGVRRMSLKREDFHILKVIGRGTFSEVSEAHF
;
A
#
# COMPACT_ATOMS: atom_id res chain seq x y z
N MET A 1 50.98 9.33 -22.54
CA MET A 1 50.18 10.58 -22.55
C MET A 1 49.04 10.36 -23.52
N SER A 2 47.79 10.17 -23.14
CA SER A 2 47.18 10.23 -21.82
C SER A 2 46.02 9.24 -21.82
N LEU A 3 46.00 8.36 -20.81
CA LEU A 3 44.76 7.79 -20.30
C LEU A 3 43.90 8.95 -19.79
N ASN A 4 42.62 8.94 -20.13
CA ASN A 4 41.58 9.66 -19.41
C ASN A 4 40.26 8.94 -19.62
N PRO A 5 39.35 9.02 -18.64
CA PRO A 5 39.01 7.83 -17.87
C PRO A 5 37.54 7.46 -18.03
N ASP A 6 37.28 6.21 -17.67
CA ASP A 6 36.01 5.70 -17.16
C ASP A 6 35.27 6.77 -16.32
N VAL A 7 34.20 7.34 -16.90
CA VAL A 7 33.19 8.04 -16.12
C VAL A 7 32.08 7.02 -15.85
N GLY A 8 32.22 6.37 -14.70
CA GLY A 8 31.13 5.65 -14.08
C GLY A 8 29.97 6.58 -13.72
N SER A 9 28.85 5.91 -13.48
CA SER A 9 27.74 6.34 -12.62
C SER A 9 26.77 7.36 -13.23
N SER A 10 25.59 6.87 -13.59
CA SER A 10 24.48 6.91 -12.63
C SER A 10 23.23 6.23 -13.18
N ASP A 11 22.81 5.20 -12.45
CA ASP A 11 21.42 5.05 -12.02
C ASP A 11 20.34 5.09 -13.11
N LEU A 12 20.41 4.16 -14.05
CA LEU A 12 19.17 3.53 -14.48
C LEU A 12 18.97 2.32 -13.58
N VAL A 13 18.52 2.59 -12.35
CA VAL A 13 17.58 1.68 -11.69
C VAL A 13 16.42 1.61 -12.67
N GLU A 14 16.52 0.69 -13.63
CA GLU A 14 15.44 0.29 -14.49
C GLU A 14 14.34 -0.02 -13.51
N SER A 15 13.38 0.91 -13.39
CA SER A 15 12.21 0.75 -12.55
C SER A 15 11.72 -0.62 -12.94
N SER A 16 11.85 -1.60 -12.05
CA SER A 16 11.37 -2.93 -12.30
C SER A 16 9.89 -2.74 -12.51
N GLN A 17 9.49 -2.58 -13.77
CA GLN A 17 8.11 -2.56 -14.18
C GLN A 17 7.72 -3.98 -13.81
N ILE A 18 7.12 -4.13 -12.63
CA ILE A 18 6.58 -5.39 -12.15
C ILE A 18 5.37 -5.63 -13.03
N SER A 19 5.63 -5.94 -14.31
CA SER A 19 4.68 -6.33 -15.34
C SER A 19 4.36 -7.81 -15.15
N GLY A 20 4.11 -8.18 -13.88
CA GLY A 20 3.45 -9.41 -13.50
C GLY A 20 1.98 -9.09 -13.24
N PRO A 21 1.10 -10.09 -13.19
CA PRO A 21 -0.34 -9.90 -13.00
C PRO A 21 -0.72 -9.21 -11.68
N ALA A 22 0.20 -9.07 -10.72
CA ALA A 22 0.03 -8.29 -9.50
C ALA A 22 1.27 -7.42 -9.24
N GLY A 23 1.10 -6.10 -9.28
CA GLY A 23 2.13 -5.16 -8.85
C GLY A 23 2.27 -5.12 -7.32
N LEU A 24 3.30 -4.43 -6.82
CA LEU A 24 3.55 -4.28 -5.37
C LEU A 24 2.30 -3.76 -4.63
N GLN A 25 1.59 -2.78 -5.20
CA GLN A 25 0.38 -2.23 -4.60
C GLN A 25 -0.68 -3.32 -4.35
N THR A 26 -0.95 -4.15 -5.36
CA THR A 26 -1.90 -5.27 -5.25
C THR A 26 -1.49 -6.27 -4.18
N LEU A 27 -0.19 -6.54 -4.04
CA LEU A 27 0.32 -7.44 -3.00
C LEU A 27 0.13 -6.85 -1.59
N LEU A 28 0.35 -5.55 -1.43
CA LEU A 28 0.10 -4.86 -0.16
C LEU A 28 -1.39 -4.83 0.19
N ASP A 29 -2.24 -4.58 -0.79
CA ASP A 29 -3.70 -4.62 -0.62
C ASP A 29 -4.17 -6.02 -0.23
N LEU A 30 -3.63 -7.07 -0.86
CA LEU A 30 -3.91 -8.46 -0.52
C LEU A 30 -3.46 -8.80 0.91
N LEU A 31 -2.25 -8.39 1.30
CA LEU A 31 -1.75 -8.58 2.67
C LEU A 31 -2.67 -7.93 3.70
N ILE A 32 -3.09 -6.68 3.46
CA ILE A 32 -4.00 -5.94 4.33
C ILE A 32 -5.36 -6.64 4.44
N GLY A 33 -5.92 -7.07 3.30
CA GLY A 33 -7.22 -7.75 3.25
C GLY A 33 -7.21 -9.07 4.01
N VAL A 34 -6.24 -9.93 3.73
CA VAL A 34 -6.07 -11.24 4.40
C VAL A 34 -5.85 -11.06 5.90
N TYR A 35 -5.01 -10.10 6.31
CA TYR A 35 -4.81 -9.80 7.72
C TYR A 35 -6.13 -9.38 8.38
N GLN A 36 -6.95 -8.52 7.76
CA GLN A 36 -8.23 -8.08 8.32
C GLN A 36 -9.23 -9.23 8.46
N GLU A 37 -9.35 -10.07 7.44
CA GLU A 37 -10.24 -11.23 7.48
C GLU A 37 -9.86 -12.19 8.62
N PHE A 38 -8.59 -12.53 8.77
CA PHE A 38 -8.16 -13.41 9.85
C PHE A 38 -8.25 -12.76 11.23
N HIS A 39 -7.94 -11.46 11.35
CA HIS A 39 -8.01 -10.75 12.62
C HIS A 39 -9.45 -10.62 13.14
N SER A 40 -10.42 -10.43 12.24
CA SER A 40 -11.86 -10.32 12.59
C SER A 40 -12.56 -11.68 12.74
N SER A 41 -11.91 -12.76 12.30
CA SER A 41 -12.45 -14.11 12.31
C SER A 41 -12.21 -14.84 13.64
N PRO A 42 -13.05 -15.83 14.01
CA PRO A 42 -12.78 -16.73 15.13
C PRO A 42 -11.45 -17.51 15.01
N PHE A 43 -10.90 -17.64 13.80
CA PHE A 43 -9.62 -18.31 13.56
C PHE A 43 -8.41 -17.52 14.09
N SER A 44 -8.57 -16.26 14.50
CA SER A 44 -7.51 -15.42 15.09
C SER A 44 -6.78 -16.06 16.27
N ARG A 45 -7.41 -17.02 16.97
CA ARG A 45 -6.84 -17.74 18.13
C ARG A 45 -6.10 -19.02 17.75
N GLU A 46 -6.17 -19.47 16.50
CA GLU A 46 -5.44 -20.65 16.06
C GLU A 46 -3.93 -20.35 16.02
N ASN A 47 -3.10 -21.31 16.44
CA ASN A 47 -1.65 -21.10 16.59
C ASN A 47 -0.97 -20.60 15.30
N TYR A 48 -1.38 -21.13 14.14
CA TYR A 48 -0.82 -20.72 12.86
C TYR A 48 -1.28 -19.31 12.44
N VAL A 49 -2.56 -18.99 12.67
CA VAL A 49 -3.14 -17.69 12.31
C VAL A 49 -2.65 -16.60 13.24
N SER A 50 -2.63 -16.85 14.55
CA SER A 50 -2.10 -15.91 15.56
C SER A 50 -0.62 -15.58 15.33
N GLY A 51 0.20 -16.58 14.99
CA GLY A 51 1.60 -16.38 14.62
C GLY A 51 1.75 -15.50 13.37
N PHE A 52 0.94 -15.75 12.34
CA PHE A 52 0.90 -14.91 11.14
C PHE A 52 0.47 -13.46 11.47
N LEU A 53 -0.60 -13.28 12.26
CA LEU A 53 -1.10 -11.96 12.64
C LEU A 53 -0.05 -11.17 13.42
N GLN A 54 0.64 -11.80 14.37
CA GLN A 54 1.71 -11.16 15.15
C GLN A 54 2.89 -10.72 14.26
N TRP A 55 3.26 -11.55 13.28
CA TRP A 55 4.32 -11.22 12.32
C TRP A 55 3.90 -10.10 11.36
N ALA A 56 2.68 -10.14 10.85
CA ALA A 56 2.17 -9.19 9.86
C ALA A 56 1.79 -7.83 10.49
N GLU A 57 1.48 -7.77 11.78
CA GLU A 57 1.09 -6.57 12.52
C GLU A 57 1.96 -5.33 12.22
N PRO A 58 3.29 -5.34 12.41
CA PRO A 58 4.12 -4.17 12.15
C PRO A 58 4.08 -3.72 10.68
N LEU A 59 3.98 -4.66 9.74
CA LEU A 59 3.90 -4.36 8.31
C LEU A 59 2.58 -3.69 7.98
N VAL A 60 1.47 -4.29 8.41
CA VAL A 60 0.11 -3.76 8.16
C VAL A 60 -0.03 -2.35 8.76
N ARG A 61 0.49 -2.11 9.98
CA ARG A 61 0.51 -0.76 10.56
C ARG A 61 1.37 0.21 9.76
N GLY A 62 2.52 -0.24 9.24
CA GLY A 62 3.40 0.58 8.40
C GLY A 62 2.70 0.99 7.11
N VAL A 63 2.15 0.02 6.38
CA VAL A 63 1.42 0.27 5.12
C VAL A 63 0.24 1.21 5.38
N ARG A 64 -0.62 0.91 6.35
CA ARG A 64 -1.77 1.79 6.68
C ARG A 64 -1.38 3.20 7.11
N ARG A 65 -0.19 3.41 7.67
CA ARG A 65 0.28 4.75 8.05
C ARG A 65 0.70 5.56 6.83
N MET A 66 1.25 4.90 5.83
CA MET A 66 1.76 5.53 4.60
C MET A 66 0.68 5.63 3.52
N SER A 67 -0.39 4.83 3.61
CA SER A 67 -1.56 4.92 2.72
C SER A 67 -2.34 6.20 2.98
N LEU A 68 -2.83 6.80 1.88
CA LEU A 68 -3.80 7.88 1.93
C LEU A 68 -5.10 7.43 2.59
N LYS A 69 -5.61 8.24 3.50
CA LYS A 69 -6.88 8.03 4.19
C LYS A 69 -7.81 9.19 3.93
N ARG A 70 -9.10 8.97 4.17
CA ARG A 70 -10.10 10.03 4.08
C ARG A 70 -9.78 11.21 5.00
N GLU A 71 -9.21 10.93 6.17
CA GLU A 71 -8.84 11.96 7.16
C GLU A 71 -7.71 12.87 6.68
N ASP A 72 -6.93 12.44 5.68
CA ASP A 72 -5.91 13.26 5.05
C ASP A 72 -6.51 14.25 4.05
N PHE A 73 -7.84 14.24 3.85
CA PHE A 73 -8.52 15.17 2.95
C PHE A 73 -9.51 16.05 3.72
N HIS A 74 -9.42 17.36 3.49
CA HIS A 74 -10.44 18.30 3.94
C HIS A 74 -11.54 18.42 2.89
N ILE A 75 -12.71 17.85 3.19
CA ILE A 75 -13.87 17.89 2.32
C ILE A 75 -14.50 19.28 2.38
N LEU A 76 -14.39 20.03 1.28
CA LEU A 76 -14.96 21.37 1.19
C LEU A 76 -16.45 21.34 0.90
N LYS A 77 -16.82 20.62 -0.16
CA LYS A 77 -18.17 20.65 -0.70
C LYS A 77 -18.47 19.39 -1.49
N VAL A 78 -19.68 18.86 -1.29
CA VAL A 78 -20.23 17.80 -2.14
C VAL A 78 -20.72 18.44 -3.46
N ILE A 79 -20.22 17.94 -4.58
CA ILE A 79 -20.55 18.43 -5.93
C ILE A 79 -21.51 17.49 -6.68
N GLY A 80 -21.68 16.25 -6.20
CA GLY A 80 -22.63 15.31 -6.79
C GLY A 80 -22.97 14.16 -5.85
N ARG A 81 -24.20 13.65 -5.96
CA ARG A 81 -24.69 12.47 -5.24
C ARG A 81 -25.31 11.48 -6.21
N GLY A 82 -24.79 10.26 -6.22
CA GLY A 82 -25.36 9.11 -6.91
C GLY A 82 -26.09 8.18 -5.93
N THR A 83 -26.60 7.06 -6.43
CA THR A 83 -27.32 6.07 -5.62
C THR A 83 -26.42 5.39 -4.58
N PHE A 84 -25.13 5.24 -4.85
CA PHE A 84 -24.15 4.54 -3.99
C PHE A 84 -22.88 5.35 -3.73
N SER A 85 -22.82 6.60 -4.17
CA SER A 85 -21.60 7.39 -4.13
C SER A 85 -21.89 8.86 -3.94
N GLU A 86 -20.90 9.57 -3.38
CA GLU A 86 -20.85 11.02 -3.34
C GLU A 86 -19.52 11.45 -3.95
N VAL A 87 -19.53 12.53 -4.72
CA VAL A 87 -18.32 13.14 -5.26
C VAL A 87 -18.16 14.50 -4.60
N SER A 88 -16.99 14.74 -4.05
CA SER A 88 -16.67 15.97 -3.33
C SER A 88 -15.41 16.61 -3.86
N GLU A 89 -15.37 17.94 -3.77
CA GLU A 89 -14.15 18.71 -3.86
C GLU A 89 -13.41 18.61 -2.52
N ALA A 90 -12.12 18.25 -2.56
CA ALA A 90 -11.29 18.05 -1.38
C ALA A 90 -9.87 18.59 -1.61
N HIS A 91 -9.28 19.14 -0.56
CA HIS A 91 -7.85 19.43 -0.49
C HIS A 91 -7.13 18.35 0.31
N PHE A 92 -5.91 18.03 -0.10
CA PHE A 92 -4.97 17.19 0.64
C PHE A 92 -4.08 18.07 1.52
#